data_AF-A0A958R5V7-F1
#
_entry.id   AF-A0A958R5V7-F1
#
_cell.length_a   1.000
_cell.length_b   1.000
_cell.length_c   1.000
_cell.angle_alpha   90.00
_cell.angle_beta   90.00
_cell.angle_gamma   90.00
#
_symmetry.space_group_name_H-M   'P 1'
#
loop_
_entity.id
_entity.type
_entity.pdbx_description
1 polymer ?
#
loop_
_entity_poly.entity_id
_entity_poly.type
_entity_poly.pdbx_seq_one_letter_code
_entity_poly.pdbx_strand_id
1 'polypeptide(L)'
;RFDDTNPTKENQEFIDNIRENVEFMGYTPWKVTHSSDNFDQLHQYAIQLIKQGDAFVCSETAEEMRKNRSEGIPSKDRDRSV
;
A
#
# COMPACT_ATOMS: atom_id res chain seq x y z
N ARG A 1 -2.56 14.81 -3.13
CA ARG A 1 -1.79 13.55 -3.18
C ARG A 1 -2.61 12.55 -4.01
N PHE A 2 -2.00 11.93 -5.00
CA PHE A 2 -2.55 10.77 -5.71
C PHE A 2 -2.08 9.49 -5.02
N ASP A 3 -3.00 8.55 -4.80
CA ASP A 3 -2.70 7.23 -4.22
C ASP A 3 -2.58 6.20 -5.34
N ASP A 4 -1.46 6.26 -6.04
CA ASP A 4 -1.20 5.53 -7.28
C ASP A 4 -0.46 4.20 -7.03
N THR A 5 -0.85 3.50 -5.97
CA THR A 5 -0.20 2.24 -5.55
C THR A 5 -0.70 1.00 -6.32
N ASN A 6 -1.72 1.15 -7.17
CA ASN A 6 -2.29 0.06 -7.97
C ASN A 6 -1.98 0.21 -9.47
N PRO A 7 -0.90 -0.40 -9.99
CA PRO A 7 -0.50 -0.21 -11.39
C PRO A 7 -1.52 -0.72 -12.42
N THR A 8 -2.52 -1.52 -12.02
CA THR A 8 -3.54 -2.09 -12.93
C THR A 8 -4.82 -1.26 -13.03
N LYS A 9 -5.09 -0.39 -12.06
CA LYS A 9 -6.32 0.42 -12.01
C LYS A 9 -6.07 1.92 -12.19
N GLU A 10 -4.83 2.35 -11.97
CA GLU A 10 -4.44 3.73 -12.18
C GLU A 10 -4.23 4.01 -13.66
N ASN A 11 -4.85 5.08 -14.15
CA ASN A 11 -4.68 5.60 -15.50
C ASN A 11 -4.58 7.13 -15.43
N GLN A 12 -3.80 7.73 -16.32
CA GLN A 12 -3.62 9.18 -16.44
C GLN A 12 -4.96 9.92 -16.53
N GLU A 13 -5.95 9.33 -17.20
CA GLU A 13 -7.30 9.88 -17.30
C GLU A 13 -7.94 10.16 -15.92
N PHE A 14 -7.72 9.29 -14.92
CA PHE A 14 -8.26 9.52 -13.57
C PHE A 14 -7.52 10.66 -12.87
N ILE A 15 -6.20 10.76 -13.05
CA ILE A 15 -5.38 11.84 -12.48
C ILE A 15 -5.83 13.20 -13.03
N ASP A 16 -6.04 13.26 -14.35
CA ASP A 16 -6.46 14.49 -15.04
C ASP A 16 -7.87 14.90 -14.62
N ASN A 17 -8.83 13.97 -14.59
CA ASN A 17 -10.20 14.23 -14.13
C ASN A 17 -10.26 14.68 -12.66
N ILE A 18 -9.46 14.08 -11.77
CA ILE A 18 -9.40 14.51 -10.36
C ILE A 18 -8.85 15.93 -10.26
N ARG A 19 -7.83 16.27 -11.04
CA ARG A 19 -7.27 17.63 -11.06
C ARG A 19 -8.28 18.65 -11.55
N GLU A 20 -8.95 18.37 -12.67
CA GLU A 20 -9.98 19.24 -13.23
C GLU A 20 -11.11 19.47 -12.22
N ASN A 21 -11.56 18.43 -11.53
CA ASN A 21 -12.58 18.55 -10.49
C ASN A 21 -12.12 19.44 -9.31
N VAL A 22 -10.88 19.32 -8.88
CA VAL A 22 -10.32 20.17 -7.81
C VAL A 22 -10.26 21.64 -8.24
N GLU A 23 -9.82 21.90 -9.47
CA GLU A 23 -9.78 23.24 -10.05
C GLU A 23 -11.20 23.81 -10.24
N PHE A 24 -12.15 23.01 -10.71
CA PHE A 24 -13.57 23.37 -10.87
C PHE A 24 -14.21 23.78 -9.53
N MET A 25 -13.84 23.12 -8.44
CA MET A 25 -14.29 23.48 -7.09
C MET A 25 -13.62 24.77 -6.54
N GLY A 26 -12.73 25.41 -7.31
CA GLY A 26 -12.05 26.64 -6.94
C GLY A 26 -10.87 26.45 -5.98
N TYR A 27 -10.36 25.22 -5.84
CA TYR A 27 -9.23 24.93 -4.97
C TYR A 27 -7.92 24.82 -5.74
N THR A 28 -6.84 25.28 -5.13
CA THR A 28 -5.47 25.07 -5.62
C THR A 28 -4.69 24.27 -4.59
N PRO A 29 -4.24 23.03 -4.92
CA PRO A 29 -3.40 22.26 -4.02
C PRO A 29 -2.11 22.99 -3.70
N TRP A 30 -1.71 23.03 -2.43
CA TRP A 30 -0.39 23.54 -2.03
C TRP A 30 0.76 22.75 -2.66
N LYS A 31 0.58 21.43 -2.78
CA LYS A 31 1.51 20.53 -3.47
C LYS A 31 0.77 19.34 -4.05
N VAL A 32 1.11 18.97 -5.28
CA VAL A 32 0.71 17.70 -5.89
C VAL A 32 1.84 16.68 -5.63
N THR A 33 1.47 15.51 -5.13
CA THR A 33 2.42 14.45 -4.76
C THR A 33 1.84 13.10 -5.17
N HIS A 34 2.71 12.15 -5.50
CA HIS A 34 2.36 10.77 -5.80
C HIS A 34 2.82 9.85 -4.68
N SER A 35 2.10 8.76 -4.48
CA SER A 35 2.48 7.74 -3.49
C SER A 35 3.60 6.87 -4.05
N SER A 36 3.60 6.64 -5.37
CA SER A 36 4.66 5.97 -6.12
C SER A 36 6.04 6.61 -6.00
N ASP A 37 6.11 7.94 -5.89
CA ASP A 37 7.36 8.69 -5.59
C ASP A 37 8.07 8.21 -4.31
N ASN A 38 7.34 7.56 -3.40
CA ASN A 38 7.85 7.11 -2.10
C ASN A 38 8.11 5.60 -2.04
N PHE A 39 8.00 4.84 -3.13
CA PHE A 39 8.14 3.38 -3.09
C PHE A 39 9.48 2.91 -2.53
N ASP A 40 10.58 3.57 -2.88
CA ASP A 40 11.90 3.24 -2.33
C ASP A 40 11.91 3.37 -0.80
N GLN A 41 11.36 4.47 -0.29
CA GLN A 41 11.28 4.72 1.16
C GLN A 41 10.35 3.73 1.86
N LEU A 42 9.20 3.41 1.25
CA LEU A 42 8.26 2.41 1.77
C LEU A 42 8.89 1.01 1.82
N HIS A 43 9.68 0.65 0.81
CA HIS A 43 10.42 -0.60 0.79
C HIS A 43 11.49 -0.65 1.90
N GLN A 44 12.21 0.45 2.15
CA GLN A 44 13.15 0.53 3.28
C GLN A 44 12.44 0.35 4.62
N TYR A 45 11.25 0.93 4.79
CA TYR A 45 10.45 0.70 5.99
C TYR A 45 9.99 -0.76 6.11
N ALA A 46 9.62 -1.42 5.01
CA ALA A 46 9.28 -2.84 5.04
C ALA A 46 10.48 -3.70 5.52
N ILE A 47 11.69 -3.42 5.02
CA ILE A 47 12.93 -4.07 5.49
C ILE A 47 13.16 -3.81 6.98
N GLN A 48 12.98 -2.57 7.42
CA GLN A 48 13.15 -2.20 8.83
C GLN A 48 12.17 -2.97 9.72
N LEU A 49 10.90 -3.06 9.33
CA LEU A 49 9.87 -3.77 10.08
C LEU A 49 10.17 -5.27 10.18
N ILE A 50 10.64 -5.88 9.09
CA ILE A 50 11.09 -7.29 9.10
C ILE A 50 12.25 -7.45 10.10
N LYS A 51 13.26 -6.56 10.04
CA LYS A 51 14.41 -6.61 10.96
C LYS A 51 14.06 -6.41 12.43
N GLN A 52 12.98 -5.70 12.72
CA GLN A 52 12.48 -5.45 14.07
C GLN A 52 11.57 -6.59 14.58
N GLY A 53 11.19 -7.54 13.72
CA GLY A 53 10.23 -8.60 14.06
C GLY A 53 8.77 -8.18 13.99
N ASP A 54 8.48 -7.00 13.42
CA ASP A 54 7.14 -6.42 13.33
C ASP A 54 6.43 -6.75 12.00
N ALA A 55 7.13 -7.38 11.05
CA ALA A 55 6.57 -7.85 9.79
C ALA A 55 7.17 -9.20 9.38
N PHE A 56 6.40 -10.01 8.66
CA PHE A 56 6.81 -11.32 8.14
C PHE A 56 6.27 -11.57 6.74
N VAL A 57 6.89 -12.48 5.99
CA VAL A 57 6.39 -12.93 4.69
C VAL A 57 5.49 -14.15 4.88
N CYS A 58 4.21 -14.01 4.53
CA CYS A 58 3.24 -15.09 4.55
C CYS A 58 3.21 -15.82 3.20
N SER A 59 3.34 -17.15 3.22
CA SER A 59 3.29 -18.00 2.02
C SER A 59 1.97 -18.78 1.89
N GLU A 60 0.99 -18.51 2.76
CA GLU A 60 -0.35 -19.08 2.68
C GLU A 60 -1.14 -18.52 1.49
N THR A 61 -2.06 -19.33 0.97
CA THR A 61 -3.03 -18.87 -0.03
C THR A 61 -3.96 -17.79 0.55
N ALA A 62 -4.60 -17.00 -0.31
CA ALA A 62 -5.54 -15.98 0.13
C ALA A 62 -6.71 -16.55 0.95
N GLU A 63 -7.17 -17.76 0.62
CA GLU A 63 -8.24 -18.46 1.33
C GLU A 63 -7.80 -18.90 2.74
N GLU A 64 -6.63 -19.53 2.85
CA GLU A 64 -6.03 -19.92 4.13
C GLU A 64 -5.82 -18.69 5.04
N MET A 65 -5.22 -17.63 4.51
CA MET A 65 -5.01 -16.38 5.26
C MET A 65 -6.33 -15.77 5.74
N ARG A 66 -7.39 -15.84 4.94
CA ARG A 66 -8.71 -15.31 5.32
C ARG A 66 -9.31 -16.13 6.44
N LYS A 67 -9.26 -17.47 6.34
CA LYS A 67 -9.75 -18.39 7.36
C LYS A 67 -9.01 -18.21 8.69
N ASN A 68 -7.68 -18.27 8.66
CA ASN A 68 -6.83 -18.13 9.85
C ASN A 68 -7.10 -16.80 10.57
N ARG A 69 -7.19 -15.70 9.84
CA ARG A 69 -7.55 -14.39 10.42
C ARG A 69 -8.95 -14.35 11.04
N SER A 70 -9.94 -14.99 10.40
CA SER A 70 -11.30 -15.04 10.97
C SER A 70 -11.40 -15.89 12.23
N GLU A 71 -10.53 -16.89 12.38
CA GLU A 71 -10.49 -17.78 13.55
C GLU A 71 -9.48 -17.31 14.62
N GLY A 72 -8.75 -16.21 14.37
CA GLY A 72 -7.73 -15.70 15.29
C GLY A 72 -6.48 -16.58 15.38
N ILE A 73 -6.27 -17.45 14.40
CA ILE A 73 -5.14 -18.40 14.35
C ILE A 73 -3.95 -17.71 13.66
N PRO A 74 -2.75 -17.73 14.25
CA PRO A 74 -1.57 -17.18 13.59
C PRO A 74 -1.20 -17.99 12.34
N SER A 75 -0.68 -17.31 11.32
CA SER A 75 -0.10 -18.01 10.17
C SER A 75 1.05 -18.91 10.60
N LYS A 76 1.23 -20.04 9.91
CA LYS A 76 2.38 -20.93 10.10
C LYS A 76 3.74 -20.21 9.88
N ASP A 77 3.71 -19.10 9.16
CA ASP A 77 4.89 -18.32 8.79
C ASP A 77 5.13 -17.12 9.72
N ARG A 78 4.26 -16.90 10.72
CA ARG A 78 4.28 -15.71 11.58
C ARG A 78 5.58 -15.54 12.35
N ASP A 79 6.16 -16.65 12.80
CA ASP A 79 7.36 -16.66 13.65
C ASP A 79 8.63 -17.05 12.86
N ARG A 80 8.64 -16.83 11.53
CA ARG A 80 9.85 -16.97 10.72
C ARG A 80 10.95 -16.05 11.24
N SER A 81 12.20 -16.48 11.10
CA SER A 81 13.36 -15.66 11.44
C SER A 81 13.48 -14.46 10.50
N VAL A 82 14.09 -13.39 11.03
CA VAL A 82 14.59 -12.24 10.27
C VAL A 82 15.60 -12.67 9.21
#